data_AF-A0A4D9D844-F1
#
_entry.id   AF-A0A4D9D844-F1
#
_cell.length_a   1.000
_cell.length_b   1.000
_cell.length_c   1.000
_cell.angle_alpha   90.00
_cell.angle_beta   90.00
_cell.angle_gamma   90.00
#
_symmetry.space_group_name_H-M   'P 1'
#
loop_
_entity.id
_entity.type
_entity.pdbx_description
1 polymer ?
#
loop_
_entity_poly.entity_id
_entity_poly.type
_entity_poly.pdbx_seq_one_letter_code
_entity_poly.pdbx_strand_id
1 'polypeptide(L)'
;MLYQPTGCDAPEDEGVQGTLCADARGLCVQAGGVADPNVAGFFTALMRRASTLGGPVVEEGSTGTEGLTVLIETDKRSIVVKEYDDLTLAVYHAC
;
A
#
# COMPACT_ATOMS: atom_id res chain seq x y z
N MET A 1 -11.76 26.42 -22.67
CA MET A 1 -11.45 25.01 -22.36
C MET A 1 -11.16 24.94 -20.87
N LEU A 2 -12.06 24.34 -20.10
CA LEU A 2 -11.88 24.17 -18.65
C LEU A 2 -11.12 22.86 -18.42
N TYR A 3 -9.94 22.97 -17.79
CA TYR A 3 -9.17 21.84 -17.30
C TYR A 3 -9.94 21.20 -16.14
N GLN A 4 -10.42 19.98 -16.32
CA GLN A 4 -10.90 19.13 -15.24
C GLN A 4 -9.73 18.23 -14.81
N PRO A 5 -9.39 18.17 -13.51
CA PRO A 5 -8.38 17.24 -13.05
C PRO A 5 -8.97 15.84 -13.09
N THR A 6 -8.48 14.99 -13.99
CA THR A 6 -8.73 13.55 -13.93
C THR A 6 -8.02 13.04 -12.68
N GLY A 7 -8.80 12.83 -11.62
CA GLY A 7 -8.33 12.19 -10.41
C GLY A 7 -7.87 10.78 -10.75
N CYS A 8 -6.55 10.57 -10.63
CA CYS A 8 -5.81 9.32 -10.67
C CYS A 8 -6.62 8.08 -11.06
N ASP A 9 -6.54 7.76 -12.36
CA ASP A 9 -6.89 6.44 -12.88
C ASP A 9 -6.23 5.36 -12.00
N ALA A 10 -7.05 4.42 -11.52
CA ALA A 10 -6.52 3.15 -11.03
C ALA A 10 -5.64 2.55 -12.15
N PRO A 11 -4.53 1.85 -11.82
CA PRO A 11 -3.71 1.23 -12.85
C PRO A 11 -4.61 0.36 -13.74
N GLU A 12 -4.41 0.43 -15.06
CA GLU A 12 -5.14 -0.32 -16.10
C GLU A 12 -4.88 -1.85 -16.03
N ASP A 13 -4.55 -2.35 -14.84
CA ASP A 13 -4.26 -3.74 -14.57
C ASP A 13 -5.56 -4.45 -14.17
N GLU A 14 -5.94 -5.47 -14.94
CA GLU A 14 -7.15 -6.28 -14.74
C GLU A 14 -7.06 -7.02 -13.40
N GLY A 15 -7.47 -6.36 -12.32
CA GLY A 15 -7.46 -6.94 -10.99
C GLY A 15 -7.35 -5.92 -9.86
N VAL A 16 -6.79 -4.73 -10.10
CA VAL A 16 -6.70 -3.69 -9.07
C VAL A 16 -8.04 -3.01 -8.89
N GLN A 17 -8.64 -3.19 -7.72
CA GLN A 17 -9.93 -2.63 -7.35
C GLN A 17 -9.81 -1.31 -6.58
N GLY A 18 -8.63 -1.02 -6.02
CA GLY A 18 -8.41 0.20 -5.26
C GLY A 18 -7.00 0.32 -4.71
N THR A 19 -6.65 1.54 -4.31
CA THR A 19 -5.35 1.87 -3.73
C THR A 19 -5.54 2.81 -2.55
N LEU A 20 -4.65 2.72 -1.57
CA LEU A 20 -4.56 3.65 -0.46
C LEU A 20 -3.10 3.96 -0.19
N CYS A 21 -2.80 5.24 -0.05
CA CYS A 21 -1.49 5.74 0.36
C CYS A 21 -1.64 6.50 1.69
N ALA A 22 -0.81 6.14 2.67
CA ALA A 22 -0.75 6.79 3.96
C ALA A 22 0.67 7.28 4.24
N ASP A 23 0.81 8.38 4.97
CA ASP A 23 2.11 8.85 5.44
C ASP A 23 2.65 7.99 6.59
N ALA A 24 3.89 8.25 6.99
CA ALA A 24 4.53 7.56 8.10
C ALA A 24 3.75 7.67 9.42
N ARG A 25 2.84 8.63 9.59
CA ARG A 25 2.02 8.83 10.80
C ARG A 25 0.66 8.14 10.70
N GLY A 26 0.34 7.52 9.57
CA GLY A 26 -0.95 6.86 9.33
C GLY A 26 -2.05 7.79 8.86
N LEU A 27 -1.72 9.00 8.41
CA LEU A 27 -2.67 9.89 7.77
C LEU A 27 -2.87 9.46 6.32
N CYS A 28 -4.12 9.29 5.90
CA CYS A 28 -4.44 9.00 4.50
C CYS A 28 -4.06 10.20 3.63
N VAL A 29 -3.10 9.99 2.72
CA VAL A 29 -2.69 10.97 1.71
C VAL A 29 -3.60 10.85 0.48
N GLN A 30 -3.92 9.62 0.09
CA GLN A 30 -4.74 9.33 -1.08
C GLN A 30 -5.45 7.99 -0.94
N ALA A 31 -6.68 7.91 -1.43
CA ALA A 31 -7.40 6.64 -1.59
C ALA A 31 -8.21 6.66 -2.90
N GLY A 32 -8.34 5.50 -3.53
CA GLY A 32 -9.07 5.33 -4.78
C GLY A 32 -9.74 3.94 -4.86
N GLY A 33 -10.78 3.84 -5.69
CA GLY A 33 -11.53 2.60 -5.88
C GLY A 33 -12.25 2.13 -4.61
N VAL A 34 -12.07 0.85 -4.25
CA VAL A 34 -12.72 0.22 -3.08
C VAL A 34 -12.02 0.47 -1.74
N ALA A 35 -10.93 1.24 -1.73
CA ALA A 35 -10.13 1.45 -0.53
C ALA A 35 -10.79 2.47 0.43
N ASP A 36 -10.93 2.08 1.71
CA ASP A 36 -11.46 2.97 2.75
C ASP A 36 -10.33 3.84 3.35
N PRO A 37 -10.36 5.18 3.23
CA PRO A 37 -9.32 6.04 3.79
C PRO A 37 -9.18 5.93 5.32
N ASN A 38 -10.22 5.49 6.04
CA ASN A 38 -10.18 5.36 7.50
C ASN A 38 -9.27 4.23 7.99
N VAL A 39 -8.86 3.30 7.12
CA VAL A 39 -7.96 2.20 7.48
C VAL A 39 -6.47 2.53 7.28
N ALA A 40 -6.14 3.75 6.84
CA ALA A 40 -4.76 4.20 6.63
C ALA A 40 -3.86 3.96 7.85
N GLY A 41 -4.30 4.42 9.02
CA GLY A 41 -3.56 4.23 10.27
C GLY A 41 -3.37 2.76 10.67
N PHE A 42 -4.31 1.89 10.29
CA PHE A 42 -4.19 0.46 10.51
C PHE A 42 -3.07 -0.15 9.66
N PHE A 43 -3.02 0.16 8.36
CA PHE A 43 -1.96 -0.36 7.48
C PHE A 43 -0.57 0.16 7.88
N THR A 44 -0.44 1.44 8.23
CA THR A 44 0.83 1.99 8.71
C THR A 44 1.27 1.31 10.01
N ALA A 45 0.35 1.08 10.96
CA ALA A 45 0.67 0.35 12.19
C ALA A 45 1.03 -1.12 11.93
N LEU A 46 0.40 -1.76 10.94
CA LEU A 46 0.70 -3.13 10.51
C LEU A 46 2.11 -3.23 9.94
N MET A 47 2.50 -2.32 9.04
CA MET A 47 3.85 -2.27 8.48
C MET A 47 4.91 -2.05 9.55
N ARG A 48 4.68 -1.10 10.47
CA ARG A 48 5.56 -0.87 11.61
C ARG A 48 5.72 -2.08 12.53
N ARG A 49 4.68 -2.91 12.66
CA ARG A 49 4.80 -4.18 13.39
C ARG A 49 5.55 -5.22 12.57
N ALA A 50 5.27 -5.33 11.28
CA ALA A 50 5.98 -6.24 10.39
C ALA A 50 7.48 -5.95 10.36
N SER A 51 7.89 -4.69 10.35
CA SER A 51 9.31 -4.29 10.38
C SER A 51 10.05 -4.71 11.65
N THR A 52 9.34 -4.99 12.75
CA THR A 52 9.95 -5.59 13.95
C THR A 52 10.16 -7.10 13.85
N LEU A 53 9.49 -7.77 12.89
CA LEU A 53 9.61 -9.22 12.66
C LEU A 53 10.73 -9.54 11.65
N GLY A 54 11.04 -8.60 10.75
CA GLY A 54 12.15 -8.72 9.83
C GLY A 54 13.47 -8.40 10.51
N GLY A 55 14.37 -9.40 10.62
CA GLY A 55 15.80 -9.10 10.72
C GLY A 55 16.27 -8.38 9.44
N PRO A 56 17.48 -7.80 9.41
CA PRO A 56 17.98 -7.15 8.21
C PRO A 56 17.97 -8.17 7.06
N VAL A 57 17.07 -7.96 6.09
CA VAL A 57 17.03 -8.73 4.84
C VAL A 57 18.19 -8.19 3.99
N VAL A 58 19.40 -8.61 4.34
CA VAL A 58 20.58 -8.38 3.52
C VAL A 58 20.57 -9.49 2.48
N GLU A 59 19.87 -9.28 1.36
CA GLU A 59 20.21 -10.06 0.18
C GLU A 59 21.62 -9.66 -0.26
N GLU A 60 22.54 -10.63 -0.30
CA GLU A 60 23.90 -10.40 -0.81
C GLU A 60 23.83 -9.89 -2.25
N GLY A 61 24.07 -8.59 -2.45
CA GLY A 61 24.10 -7.95 -3.77
C GLY A 61 23.01 -6.91 -4.01
N SER A 62 22.03 -6.78 -3.11
CA SER A 62 20.97 -5.76 -3.22
C SER A 62 21.43 -4.46 -2.53
N THR A 63 21.62 -3.39 -3.31
CA THR A 63 22.00 -2.06 -2.81
C THR A 63 20.81 -1.25 -2.28
N GLY A 64 19.60 -1.82 -2.32
CA GLY A 64 18.38 -1.25 -1.77
C GLY A 64 17.94 -1.99 -0.51
N THR A 65 17.50 -1.25 0.49
CA THR A 65 16.74 -1.81 1.61
C THR A 65 15.38 -2.23 1.08
N GLU A 66 15.22 -3.47 0.61
CA GLU A 66 13.91 -3.93 0.19
C GLU A 66 12.98 -4.00 1.41
N GLY A 67 11.99 -3.09 1.42
CA GLY A 67 10.97 -3.05 2.47
C GLY A 67 10.13 -4.33 2.46
N LEU A 68 9.74 -4.77 3.67
CA LEU A 68 8.85 -5.91 3.83
C LEU A 68 7.53 -5.68 3.08
N THR A 69 6.93 -6.77 2.62
CA THR A 69 5.61 -6.76 1.99
C THR A 69 4.67 -7.62 2.83
N VAL A 70 3.51 -7.07 3.17
CA VAL A 70 2.46 -7.77 3.90
C VAL A 70 1.32 -8.08 2.95
N LEU A 71 0.96 -9.35 2.83
CA LEU A 71 -0.19 -9.81 2.06
C LEU A 71 -1.32 -10.19 3.02
N ILE A 72 -2.50 -9.62 2.81
CA ILE A 72 -3.72 -9.94 3.56
C ILE A 72 -4.70 -10.59 2.59
N GLU A 73 -4.99 -11.87 2.79
CA GLU A 73 -5.94 -12.62 1.96
C GLU A 73 -7.26 -12.81 2.70
N THR A 74 -8.34 -12.60 1.97
CA THR A 74 -9.71 -12.87 2.41
C THR A 74 -10.43 -13.63 1.30
N ASP A 75 -11.57 -14.25 1.61
CA ASP A 75 -12.38 -14.98 0.62
C ASP A 75 -12.85 -14.13 -0.58
N LYS A 76 -12.76 -12.80 -0.49
CA LYS A 76 -13.29 -11.86 -1.48
C LYS A 76 -12.24 -11.00 -2.19
N ARG A 77 -11.06 -10.85 -1.59
CA ARG A 77 -10.01 -9.94 -2.07
C ARG A 77 -8.69 -10.24 -1.38
N SER A 78 -7.61 -9.83 -2.04
CA SER A 78 -6.29 -9.73 -1.44
C SER A 78 -5.86 -8.27 -1.35
N ILE A 79 -5.07 -7.95 -0.33
CA ILE A 79 -4.52 -6.62 -0.10
C ILE A 79 -3.02 -6.75 0.08
N VAL A 80 -2.25 -6.11 -0.79
CA VAL A 80 -0.79 -6.03 -0.70
C VAL A 80 -0.45 -4.70 -0.05
N VAL A 81 0.29 -4.74 1.06
CA VAL A 81 0.74 -3.55 1.79
C VAL A 81 2.26 -3.51 1.78
N LYS A 82 2.84 -2.39 1.36
CA LYS A 82 4.29 -2.19 1.32
C LYS A 82 4.65 -0.77 1.71
N GLU A 83 5.83 -0.62 2.31
CA GLU A 83 6.40 0.67 2.65
C GLU A 83 7.38 1.09 1.55
N TYR A 84 7.26 2.34 1.09
CA TYR A 84 8.14 3.01 0.16
C TYR A 84 8.57 4.33 0.79
N ASP A 85 9.83 4.43 1.18
CA ASP A 85 10.35 5.54 1.99
C ASP A 85 9.51 5.76 3.26
N ASP A 86 8.79 6.88 3.35
CA ASP A 86 7.92 7.25 4.47
C ASP A 86 6.41 7.06 4.13
N LEU A 87 6.09 6.33 3.06
CA LEU A 87 4.73 6.09 2.61
C LEU A 87 4.35 4.62 2.73
N THR A 88 3.17 4.35 3.29
CA THR A 88 2.52 3.05 3.25
C THR A 88 1.57 2.99 2.07
N LEU A 89 1.83 2.10 1.12
CA LEU A 89 0.94 1.82 -0.01
C LEU A 89 0.19 0.50 0.24
N ALA A 90 -1.13 0.53 0.10
CA ALA A 90 -1.98 -0.65 0.07
C ALA A 90 -2.69 -0.76 -1.29
N VAL A 91 -2.59 -1.91 -1.93
CA VAL A 91 -3.22 -2.22 -3.22
C VAL A 91 -4.22 -3.35 -3.02
N TYR A 92 -5.45 -3.12 -3.45
CA TYR A 92 -6.56 -4.06 -3.34
C TYR A 92 -6.73 -4.79 -4.66
N HIS A 93 -6.62 -6.11 -4.64
CA HIS A 93 -6.85 -6.95 -5.80
C HIS A 93 -8.13 -7.78 -5.63
N ALA A 94 -8.85 -7.98 -6.74
CA ALA A 94 -9.87 -9.02 -6.82
C ALA A 94 -9.22 -10.40 -6.64
N CYS A 95 -9.89 -11.29 -5.91
CA CYS A 95 -9.56 -12.72 -5.92
C CYS A 95 -10.30 -13.45 -7.04
#